data_AF-A0A5E4GLJ3-F1
#
_entry.id   AF-A0A5E4GLJ3-F1
#
_cell.length_a   1.000
_cell.length_b   1.000
_cell.length_c   1.000
_cell.angle_alpha   90.00
_cell.angle_beta   90.00
_cell.angle_gamma   90.00
#
_symmetry.space_group_name_H-M   'P 1'
#
loop_
_entity.id
_entity.type
_entity.pdbx_description
1 polymer ?
#
loop_
_entity_poly.entity_id
_entity_poly.type
_entity_poly.pdbx_seq_one_letter_code
_entity_poly.pdbx_strand_id
1 'polypeptide(L)'
;MDTLLACHDGFLLGPWLESAKKLAQDEEQEKQFEWNARTQITLWFDNTKEEASLLRDYGNKYWSGLLQNYYGRRAAIYFKYLTQSLEEGSEFRLKDWRREWIKLFDKYCKC
;
A
#
# COMPACT_ATOMS: atom_id res chain seq x y z
N MET A 1 9.62 -13.94 -2.20
CA MET A 1 8.42 -13.70 -3.03
C MET A 1 8.61 -12.50 -3.96
N ASP A 2 8.91 -11.30 -3.45
CA ASP A 2 9.11 -10.12 -4.32
C ASP A 2 10.19 -10.35 -5.40
N THR A 3 11.34 -10.94 -5.02
CA THR A 3 12.41 -11.36 -5.95
C THR A 3 11.94 -12.31 -7.06
N LEU A 4 10.98 -13.20 -6.77
CA LEU A 4 10.43 -14.12 -7.78
C LEU A 4 9.55 -13.38 -8.78
N LEU A 5 8.73 -12.45 -8.29
CA LEU A 5 7.89 -11.59 -9.14
C LEU A 5 8.74 -10.66 -10.01
N ALA A 6 9.92 -10.26 -9.53
CA ALA A 6 10.87 -9.44 -10.30
C ALA A 6 11.43 -10.14 -11.54
N CYS A 7 11.27 -11.47 -11.68
CA CYS A 7 11.80 -12.24 -12.80
C CYS A 7 10.96 -12.16 -14.09
N HIS A 8 9.85 -11.43 -14.11
CA HIS A 8 8.99 -11.32 -15.28
C HIS A 8 8.30 -9.95 -15.36
N ASP A 9 8.40 -9.30 -16.52
CA ASP A 9 7.94 -7.91 -16.73
C ASP A 9 6.46 -7.69 -16.39
N GLY A 10 5.61 -8.69 -16.67
CA GLY A 10 4.17 -8.67 -16.33
C GLY A 10 3.85 -8.61 -14.83
N PHE A 11 4.85 -8.78 -13.95
CA PHE A 11 4.70 -8.66 -12.51
C PHE A 11 5.48 -7.48 -11.92
N LEU A 12 5.93 -6.51 -12.73
CA LEU A 12 6.62 -5.33 -12.22
C LEU A 12 5.65 -4.17 -11.99
N LEU A 13 5.76 -3.52 -10.82
CA LEU A 13 4.99 -2.29 -10.54
C LEU A 13 5.46 -1.10 -11.40
N GLY A 14 6.75 -1.02 -11.70
CA GLY A 14 7.36 0.11 -12.42
C GLY A 14 6.66 0.43 -13.74
N PRO A 15 6.50 -0.55 -14.67
CA PRO A 15 5.81 -0.32 -15.94
C PRO A 15 4.40 0.26 -15.81
N TRP A 16 3.63 -0.13 -14.78
CA TRP A 16 2.31 0.43 -14.51
C TRP A 16 2.38 1.92 -14.15
N LEU A 17 3.25 2.27 -13.21
CA LEU A 17 3.40 3.66 -12.75
C LEU A 17 3.98 4.56 -13.85
N GLU A 18 4.99 4.08 -14.56
CA GLU A 18 5.61 4.82 -15.67
C GLU A 18 4.63 5.02 -16.83
N SER A 19 3.76 4.04 -17.10
CA SER A 19 2.73 4.20 -18.14
C SER A 19 1.70 5.26 -17.76
N ALA A 20 1.30 5.34 -16.49
CA ALA A 20 0.40 6.39 -16.00
C ALA A 20 1.05 7.78 -16.12
N LYS A 21 2.30 7.93 -15.67
CA LYS A 21 3.03 9.19 -15.74
C LYS A 21 3.25 9.72 -17.15
N LYS A 22 3.51 8.84 -18.12
CA LYS A 22 3.67 9.21 -19.54
C LYS A 22 2.44 9.86 -20.17
N LEU A 23 1.27 9.76 -19.54
CA LEU A 23 0.05 10.44 -20.00
C LEU A 23 -0.04 11.89 -19.54
N ALA A 24 0.81 12.31 -18.59
CA ALA A 24 0.81 13.66 -18.04
C ALA A 24 1.38 14.69 -19.02
N GLN A 25 0.88 15.92 -18.94
CA GLN A 25 1.34 17.07 -19.74
C GLN A 25 2.27 17.99 -18.95
N ASP A 26 2.29 17.87 -17.63
CA ASP A 26 3.09 18.67 -16.70
C ASP A 26 3.40 17.88 -15.42
N GLU A 27 4.28 18.42 -14.57
CA GLU A 27 4.73 17.76 -13.34
C GLU A 27 3.61 17.55 -12.32
N GLU A 28 2.57 18.39 -12.33
CA GLU A 28 1.45 18.27 -11.38
C GLU A 28 0.54 17.11 -11.80
N GLN A 29 0.27 16.99 -13.10
CA GLN A 29 -0.42 15.84 -13.66
C GLN A 29 0.38 14.55 -13.47
N GLU A 30 1.72 14.59 -13.56
CA GLU A 30 2.57 13.40 -13.35
C GLU A 30 2.36 12.84 -11.94
N LYS A 31 2.41 13.71 -10.93
CA LYS A 31 2.15 13.34 -9.52
C LYS A 31 0.73 12.83 -9.34
N GLN A 32 -0.27 13.53 -9.92
CA GLN A 32 -1.66 13.12 -9.82
C GLN A 32 -1.92 11.76 -10.48
N PHE A 33 -1.28 11.47 -11.62
CA PHE A 33 -1.47 10.23 -12.36
C PHE A 33 -0.75 9.06 -11.68
N GLU A 34 0.44 9.29 -11.10
CA GLU A 34 1.07 8.28 -10.25
C GLU A 34 0.21 8.00 -9.00
N TRP A 35 -0.32 9.04 -8.35
CA TRP A 35 -1.25 8.89 -7.22
C TRP A 35 -2.50 8.09 -7.60
N ASN A 36 -3.11 8.37 -8.76
CA ASN A 36 -4.26 7.63 -9.29
C ASN A 36 -3.90 6.15 -9.52
N ALA A 37 -2.76 5.89 -10.15
CA ALA A 37 -2.28 4.55 -10.48
C ALA A 37 -2.01 3.70 -9.24
N ARG A 38 -1.41 4.31 -8.20
CA ARG A 38 -1.18 3.67 -6.89
C ARG A 38 -2.51 3.40 -6.16
N THR A 39 -3.42 4.38 -6.17
CA THR A 39 -4.71 4.29 -5.50
C THR A 39 -5.57 3.17 -6.10
N GLN A 40 -5.62 3.03 -7.43
CA GLN A 40 -6.44 2.01 -8.10
C GLN A 40 -6.04 0.56 -7.74
N ILE A 41 -4.77 0.30 -7.46
CA ILE A 41 -4.29 -1.06 -7.12
C ILE A 41 -4.20 -1.31 -5.62
N THR A 42 -4.53 -0.30 -4.79
CA THR A 42 -4.44 -0.38 -3.33
C THR A 42 -5.75 0.06 -2.67
N LEU A 43 -5.93 1.36 -2.48
CA LEU A 43 -6.96 1.94 -1.65
C LEU A 43 -8.35 1.98 -2.31
N TRP A 44 -8.38 2.23 -3.62
CA TRP A 44 -9.56 2.39 -4.49
C TRP A 44 -10.48 3.58 -4.15
N PHE A 45 -10.74 3.84 -2.88
CA PHE A 45 -11.65 4.87 -2.37
C PHE A 45 -11.17 5.39 -1.02
N ASP A 46 -11.61 6.56 -0.58
CA ASP A 46 -11.02 7.23 0.59
C ASP A 46 -11.07 6.43 1.90
N ASN A 47 -10.05 6.66 2.73
CA ASN A 47 -10.00 6.24 4.14
C ASN A 47 -10.47 7.38 5.04
N THR A 48 -10.91 7.04 6.25
CA THR A 48 -10.92 7.97 7.38
C THR A 48 -9.71 7.73 8.29
N LYS A 49 -9.52 8.53 9.34
CA LYS A 49 -8.43 8.31 10.31
C LYS A 49 -8.52 6.96 11.03
N GLU A 50 -9.70 6.34 11.08
CA GLU A 50 -9.97 5.14 11.86
C GLU A 50 -10.52 3.98 11.04
N GLU A 51 -11.04 4.27 9.84
CA GLU A 51 -11.66 3.29 8.97
C GLU A 51 -10.95 3.25 7.63
N ALA A 52 -10.53 2.05 7.26
CA ALA A 52 -10.02 1.80 5.93
C ALA A 52 -11.18 1.68 4.94
N SER A 53 -10.94 2.07 3.70
CA SER A 53 -11.88 1.92 2.59
C SER A 53 -12.48 0.53 2.51
N LEU A 54 -13.77 0.47 2.22
CA LEU A 54 -14.49 -0.78 1.95
C LEU A 54 -13.99 -1.43 0.65
N LEU A 55 -13.44 -0.64 -0.28
CA LEU A 55 -12.90 -1.12 -1.56
C LEU A 55 -11.38 -1.35 -1.51
N ARG A 56 -10.75 -1.24 -0.34
CA ARG A 56 -9.32 -1.51 -0.18
C ARG A 56 -8.98 -2.91 -0.72
N ASP A 57 -7.85 -3.00 -1.40
CA ASP A 57 -7.31 -4.18 -2.05
C ASP A 57 -8.23 -4.81 -3.13
N TYR A 58 -9.30 -4.14 -3.57
CA TYR A 58 -10.16 -4.64 -4.67
C TYR A 58 -9.35 -4.79 -5.97
N GLY A 59 -8.53 -3.79 -6.28
CA GLY A 59 -7.65 -3.79 -7.45
C GLY A 59 -6.29 -4.48 -7.25
N ASN A 60 -6.13 -5.33 -6.22
CA ASN A 60 -4.82 -5.88 -5.83
C ASN A 60 -4.06 -6.55 -6.99
N LYS A 61 -2.72 -6.59 -6.85
CA LYS A 61 -1.80 -7.25 -7.75
C LYS A 61 -0.65 -7.87 -6.98
N TYR A 62 -0.15 -9.01 -7.46
CA TYR A 62 1.12 -9.57 -7.01
C TYR A 62 2.25 -9.02 -7.87
N TRP A 63 2.60 -7.76 -7.63
CA TRP A 63 3.68 -7.09 -8.35
C TRP A 63 4.91 -6.88 -7.46
N SER A 64 6.09 -7.10 -8.03
CA SER A 64 7.37 -6.73 -7.41
C SER A 64 7.38 -5.24 -7.11
N GLY A 65 7.90 -4.89 -5.93
CA GLY A 65 7.87 -3.54 -5.38
C GLY A 65 6.58 -3.23 -4.64
N LEU A 66 5.40 -3.60 -5.17
CA LEU A 66 4.13 -3.46 -4.45
C LEU A 66 4.06 -4.45 -3.28
N LEU A 67 4.46 -5.70 -3.50
CA LEU A 67 4.44 -6.73 -2.45
C LEU A 67 5.34 -6.36 -1.28
N GLN A 68 6.58 -5.95 -1.52
CA GLN A 68 7.48 -5.53 -0.45
C GLN A 68 7.04 -4.22 0.23
N ASN A 69 6.75 -3.17 -0.54
CA ASN A 69 6.62 -1.82 0.01
C ASN A 69 5.24 -1.51 0.58
N TYR A 70 4.19 -2.20 0.13
CA TYR A 70 2.83 -1.97 0.59
C TYR A 70 2.30 -3.16 1.40
N TYR A 71 2.21 -4.35 0.83
CA TYR A 71 1.70 -5.52 1.57
C TYR A 71 2.64 -5.95 2.70
N GLY A 72 3.95 -5.99 2.44
CA GLY A 72 4.96 -6.39 3.42
C GLY A 72 5.02 -5.46 4.63
N ARG A 73 4.99 -4.14 4.41
CA ARG A 73 4.95 -3.16 5.50
C ARG A 73 3.68 -3.29 6.35
N ARG A 74 2.53 -3.54 5.73
CA ARG A 74 1.25 -3.76 6.44
C ARG A 74 1.32 -5.01 7.33
N ALA A 75 1.87 -6.10 6.83
CA ALA A 75 2.09 -7.33 7.63
C ALA A 75 3.07 -7.08 8.78
N ALA A 76 4.18 -6.36 8.54
CA ALA A 76 5.16 -6.06 9.57
C ALA A 76 4.56 -5.29 10.76
N ILE A 77 3.70 -4.30 10.52
CA ILE A 77 3.03 -3.56 11.60
C ILE A 77 2.06 -4.46 12.38
N TYR A 78 1.34 -5.37 11.71
CA TYR A 78 0.51 -6.35 12.42
C TYR A 78 1.34 -7.22 13.36
N PHE A 79 2.43 -7.80 12.89
CA PHE A 79 3.31 -8.63 13.73
C PHE A 79 3.98 -7.85 14.85
N LYS A 80 4.35 -6.59 14.63
CA LYS A 80 4.85 -5.69 15.68
C LYS A 80 3.86 -5.57 16.83
N TYR A 81 2.60 -5.22 16.55
CA TYR A 81 1.58 -5.08 17.58
C TYR A 81 1.23 -6.41 18.26
N LEU A 82 1.18 -7.50 17.48
CA LEU A 82 0.89 -8.83 18.02
C LEU A 82 1.99 -9.27 19.00
N THR A 83 3.25 -9.07 18.63
CA THR A 83 4.41 -9.42 19.47
C THR A 83 4.39 -8.60 20.76
N GLN A 84 4.15 -7.29 20.67
CA GLN A 84 4.04 -6.42 21.85
C GLN A 84 2.94 -6.89 22.82
N SER A 85 1.75 -7.21 22.30
CA SER A 85 0.66 -7.72 23.15
C SER A 85 1.00 -9.05 23.81
N LEU A 86 1.70 -9.95 23.13
CA LEU A 86 2.15 -11.23 23.71
C LEU A 86 3.20 -11.03 24.80
N GLU A 87 4.18 -10.15 24.58
CA GLU A 87 5.25 -9.84 25.54
C GLU A 87 4.72 -9.12 26.79
N GLU A 88 3.78 -8.19 26.60
CA GLU A 88 3.14 -7.43 27.69
C GLU A 88 2.04 -8.24 28.41
N GLY A 89 1.58 -9.37 27.85
CA GLY A 89 0.41 -10.10 28.34
C GLY A 89 -0.90 -9.29 28.25
N SER A 90 -0.98 -8.37 27.28
CA SER A 90 -2.08 -7.42 27.11
C SER A 90 -2.94 -7.76 25.89
N GLU A 91 -4.14 -7.19 25.82
CA GLU A 91 -4.99 -7.32 24.62
C GLU A 91 -4.36 -6.64 23.41
N PHE A 92 -4.69 -7.12 22.21
CA PHE A 92 -4.26 -6.49 20.97
C PHE A 92 -4.81 -5.06 20.87
N ARG A 93 -3.91 -4.07 20.77
CA ARG A 93 -4.24 -2.64 20.65
C ARG A 93 -4.82 -2.31 19.26
N LEU A 94 -6.03 -2.80 18.97
CA LEU A 94 -6.66 -2.80 17.65
C LEU A 94 -6.80 -1.40 17.05
N LYS A 95 -7.21 -0.42 17.86
CA LYS A 95 -7.43 0.97 17.39
C LYS A 95 -6.11 1.63 16.98
N ASP A 96 -5.05 1.44 17.78
CA ASP A 96 -3.73 2.02 17.50
C ASP A 96 -3.09 1.37 16.29
N TRP A 97 -3.12 0.03 16.22
CA TRP A 97 -2.69 -0.71 15.04
C TRP A 97 -3.43 -0.23 13.79
N ARG A 98 -4.76 -0.11 13.84
CA ARG A 98 -5.56 0.31 12.68
C ARG A 98 -5.19 1.71 12.21
N ARG A 99 -4.98 2.65 13.13
CA ARG A 99 -4.53 4.01 12.80
C ARG A 99 -3.13 4.02 12.16
N GLU A 100 -2.18 3.24 12.68
CA GLU A 100 -0.83 3.13 12.08
C GLU A 100 -0.89 2.45 10.71
N TRP A 101 -1.73 1.41 10.58
CA TRP A 101 -1.95 0.67 9.36
C TRP A 101 -2.58 1.53 8.26
N ILE A 102 -3.61 2.34 8.55
CA ILE A 102 -4.22 3.28 7.59
C ILE A 102 -3.20 4.33 7.12
N LYS A 103 -2.39 4.88 8.02
CA LYS A 103 -1.36 5.86 7.67
C LYS A 103 -0.35 5.33 6.63
N LEU A 104 -0.10 4.02 6.59
CA LEU A 104 0.75 3.43 5.55
C LEU A 104 0.16 3.61 4.14
N PHE A 105 -1.17 3.59 3.98
CA PHE A 105 -1.84 3.79 2.70
C PHE A 105 -1.62 5.21 2.21
N ASP A 106 -1.93 6.18 3.07
CA ASP A 106 -1.81 7.60 2.75
C ASP A 106 -0.38 7.94 2.36
N LYS A 107 0.60 7.36 3.07
CA LYS A 107 2.02 7.53 2.75
C LYS A 107 2.38 6.86 1.42
N TYR A 108 1.88 5.66 1.15
CA TYR A 108 2.21 4.92 -0.07
C TYR A 108 1.70 5.61 -1.34
N CYS A 109 0.47 6.13 -1.33
CA CYS A 109 -0.11 6.80 -2.50
C CYS A 109 0.44 8.20 -2.73
N LYS A 110 0.88 8.92 -1.68
CA LYS A 110 1.41 10.29 -1.77
C LYS A 110 2.92 10.39 -2.01
N CYS A 111 3.60 9.25 -2.19
CA CYS A 111 5.02 9.19 -2.51
C CYS A 111 5.29 9.46 -3.99
#